data_AF-A0A1M4YZK6-F1
#
_entry.id   AF-A0A1M4YZK6-F1
#
_cell.length_a   1.000
_cell.length_b   1.000
_cell.length_c   1.000
_cell.angle_alpha   90.00
_cell.angle_beta   90.00
_cell.angle_gamma   90.00
#
_symmetry.space_group_name_H-M   'P 1'
#
loop_
_entity.id
_entity.type
_entity.pdbx_description
1 polymer ?
#
loop_
_entity_poly.entity_id
_entity_poly.type
_entity_poly.pdbx_seq_one_letter_code
_entity_poly.pdbx_strand_id
1 'polypeptide(L)'
;MCTIGRASIRSTDKAHYHPDRAECTAWREQGRTDCGSKRGRNSFLNTSFVSLAPKRLVVECHDGFQWNKVNVITRENYEFLRDSYFRYALLLEKEAVHTPGNSIGEGIANLYDEINELIGDEMNVNIEQENGRLFFRLWRYHQWGSYTLYYFPVKFVESLNPTLRRISITFIHNLMRANGICLFLDDDETEFMFDLLAEEDGSDPQDRKDHMKLLDSYQEGKINRLLRRVDFKSYYKNLPRAIENYTPQNGFEQLLLDVMKGGLPFLAPERGIMQYGYDAYYSESPDFHPMYLEQQIRVVYDLGDIVTDYLTDSYNSNSRETYDIVPATFRDLSPDTDELFRMDNYPEGFFRWADKFINVIC
;
A
#
# COMPACT_ATOMS: atom_id res chain seq x y z
N MET A 1 2.25 -56.49 4.10
CA MET A 1 0.95 -56.39 4.82
C MET A 1 0.83 -54.94 5.27
N CYS A 2 -0.12 -54.10 4.90
CA CYS A 2 -1.39 -54.23 4.19
C CYS A 2 -1.61 -52.92 3.37
N THR A 3 -2.26 -53.04 2.23
CA THR A 3 -2.54 -51.99 1.22
C THR A 3 -4.02 -51.53 1.25
N ILE A 4 -4.30 -50.46 0.49
CA ILE A 4 -5.58 -50.01 -0.13
C ILE A 4 -6.36 -48.94 0.69
N GLY A 5 -6.80 -47.80 0.12
CA GLY A 5 -6.85 -47.39 -1.28
C GLY A 5 -7.21 -45.91 -1.51
N ARG A 6 -7.06 -45.51 -2.79
CA ARG A 6 -7.40 -44.21 -3.38
C ARG A 6 -8.90 -43.90 -3.27
N ALA A 7 -9.23 -42.63 -3.09
CA ALA A 7 -10.39 -42.00 -3.72
C ALA A 7 -9.92 -40.73 -4.46
N SER A 8 -10.27 -40.68 -5.74
CA SER A 8 -10.10 -39.58 -6.67
C SER A 8 -11.17 -38.52 -6.46
N ILE A 9 -10.80 -37.23 -6.38
CA ILE A 9 -11.70 -36.13 -6.76
C ILE A 9 -10.90 -35.15 -7.61
N ARG A 10 -11.13 -35.22 -8.93
CA ARG A 10 -11.03 -34.06 -9.82
C ARG A 10 -12.35 -33.31 -9.67
N SER A 11 -12.31 -32.09 -9.17
CA SER A 11 -13.24 -31.03 -9.57
C SER A 11 -12.61 -29.70 -9.19
N THR A 12 -12.31 -28.93 -10.22
CA THR A 12 -12.18 -27.47 -10.22
C THR A 12 -13.03 -26.81 -9.13
N ASP A 13 -12.37 -26.06 -8.25
CA ASP A 13 -12.91 -24.78 -7.80
C ASP A 13 -11.76 -23.78 -7.75
N LYS A 14 -11.96 -22.71 -8.52
CA LYS A 14 -11.05 -21.60 -8.73
C LYS A 14 -11.01 -20.77 -7.44
N ALA A 15 -9.82 -20.46 -6.95
CA ALA A 15 -9.65 -19.38 -6.00
C ALA A 15 -9.88 -18.06 -6.73
N HIS A 16 -11.15 -17.66 -6.85
CA HIS A 16 -11.52 -16.34 -7.30
C HIS A 16 -11.32 -15.34 -6.17
N TYR A 17 -10.89 -14.12 -6.52
CA TYR A 17 -11.02 -12.86 -5.79
C TYR A 17 -12.05 -12.94 -4.66
N HIS A 18 -11.58 -13.28 -3.46
CA HIS A 18 -12.46 -13.35 -2.31
C HIS A 18 -12.63 -11.94 -1.74
N PRO A 19 -13.87 -11.42 -1.65
CA PRO A 19 -14.18 -10.35 -0.72
C PRO A 19 -14.19 -11.00 0.67
N ASP A 20 -13.27 -10.58 1.54
CA ASP A 20 -13.43 -10.45 3.00
C ASP A 20 -12.07 -10.53 3.71
N ARG A 21 -11.56 -9.35 4.12
CA ARG A 21 -10.45 -9.21 5.09
C ARG A 21 -10.96 -9.34 6.55
N ALA A 22 -12.16 -9.87 6.75
CA ALA A 22 -12.81 -9.88 8.07
C ALA A 22 -12.00 -10.65 9.14
N GLU A 23 -11.10 -11.57 8.76
CA GLU A 23 -10.36 -12.38 9.73
C GLU A 23 -9.03 -11.79 10.22
N CYS A 24 -8.45 -10.78 9.56
CA CYS A 24 -7.19 -10.17 10.05
C CYS A 24 -7.37 -9.12 11.16
N THR A 25 -8.61 -8.75 11.50
CA THR A 25 -8.90 -7.76 12.56
C THR A 25 -9.16 -8.39 13.94
N ALA A 26 -9.25 -9.72 14.04
CA ALA A 26 -9.65 -10.43 15.25
C ALA A 26 -8.54 -10.67 16.30
N TRP A 27 -7.39 -9.98 16.20
CA TRP A 27 -6.38 -9.99 17.28
C TRP A 27 -6.63 -8.95 18.37
N ARG A 28 -7.72 -8.16 18.27
CA ARG A 28 -8.24 -7.41 19.41
C ARG A 28 -9.36 -8.24 20.05
N GLU A 29 -9.20 -8.50 21.35
CA GLU A 29 -10.20 -9.11 22.25
C GLU A 29 -10.25 -10.65 22.33
N GLN A 30 -9.18 -11.27 22.87
CA GLN A 30 -9.38 -12.48 23.69
C GLN A 30 -8.79 -12.28 25.09
N GLY A 31 -9.71 -12.18 26.04
CA GLY A 31 -9.45 -12.02 27.46
C GLY A 31 -8.56 -13.12 28.00
N ARG A 32 -7.47 -12.70 28.67
CA ARG A 32 -6.58 -13.60 29.39
C ARG A 32 -7.35 -14.34 30.48
N THR A 33 -7.44 -15.65 30.37
CA THR A 33 -7.82 -16.53 31.46
C THR A 33 -6.72 -16.52 32.52
N ASP A 34 -7.11 -16.09 33.72
CA ASP A 34 -6.31 -16.02 34.93
C ASP A 34 -5.98 -17.44 35.43
N CYS A 35 -4.70 -17.80 35.41
CA CYS A 35 -4.16 -18.99 36.06
C CYS A 35 -3.19 -18.57 37.18
N GLY A 36 -3.72 -17.89 38.19
CA GLY A 36 -2.98 -17.53 39.39
C GLY A 36 -2.48 -18.76 40.18
N SER A 37 -1.16 -18.94 40.23
CA SER A 37 -0.51 -19.70 41.31
C SER A 37 -0.03 -18.72 42.39
N LYS A 38 -0.72 -18.77 43.53
CA LYS A 38 -0.38 -18.06 44.77
C LYS A 38 0.98 -18.51 45.30
N ARG A 39 2.04 -17.73 45.08
CA ARG A 39 3.17 -17.49 46.02
C ARG A 39 4.15 -16.49 45.39
N GLY A 40 4.23 -15.30 46.00
CA GLY A 40 4.82 -14.09 45.42
C GLY A 40 6.31 -14.18 45.10
N ARG A 41 6.67 -13.70 43.90
CA ARG A 41 8.03 -13.32 43.46
C ARG A 41 8.02 -12.13 42.48
N ASN A 42 7.02 -11.25 42.54
CA ASN A 42 6.82 -10.18 41.54
C ASN A 42 7.07 -8.76 42.08
N SER A 43 7.95 -8.58 43.07
CA SER A 43 8.29 -7.22 43.55
C SER A 43 8.91 -6.35 42.44
N PHE A 44 9.51 -6.96 41.41
CA PHE A 44 10.08 -6.26 40.25
C PHE A 44 9.03 -5.76 39.25
N LEU A 45 7.81 -6.33 39.25
CA LEU A 45 6.70 -5.87 38.40
C LEU A 45 5.93 -4.68 39.01
N ASN A 46 6.17 -4.38 40.28
CA ASN A 46 5.68 -3.16 40.95
C ASN A 46 6.69 -2.02 40.94
N THR A 47 7.88 -2.23 40.38
CA THR A 47 8.81 -1.15 40.11
C THR A 47 8.33 -0.46 38.85
N SER A 48 7.78 0.74 38.97
CA SER A 48 7.65 1.64 37.82
C SER A 48 9.04 1.78 37.22
N PHE A 49 9.29 1.18 36.06
CA PHE A 49 10.49 1.46 35.31
C PHE A 49 10.49 2.96 35.06
N VAL A 50 11.55 3.66 35.47
CA VAL A 50 11.75 5.05 35.05
C VAL A 50 11.72 5.01 33.54
N SER A 51 10.80 5.75 32.92
CA SER A 51 10.83 5.99 31.48
C SER A 51 12.15 6.69 31.19
N LEU A 52 13.17 5.91 30.85
CA LEU A 52 14.48 6.43 30.50
C LEU A 52 14.35 6.99 29.09
N ALA A 53 13.83 8.21 28.99
CA ALA A 53 13.89 8.95 27.74
C ALA A 53 15.36 9.02 27.30
N PRO A 54 15.68 8.63 26.06
CA PRO A 54 17.05 8.56 25.61
C PRO A 54 17.73 9.92 25.74
N LYS A 55 18.97 9.96 26.22
CA LYS A 55 19.76 11.20 26.31
C LYS A 55 20.34 11.63 24.96
N ARG A 56 20.43 10.69 24.02
CA ARG A 56 20.99 10.87 22.69
C ARG A 56 20.31 9.88 21.74
N LEU A 57 19.85 10.37 20.59
CA LEU A 57 19.39 9.56 19.48
C LEU A 57 20.14 10.06 18.25
N VAL A 58 20.98 9.20 17.68
CA VAL A 58 21.80 9.55 16.52
C VAL A 58 21.16 8.92 15.30
N VAL A 59 20.82 9.75 14.33
CA VAL A 59 20.25 9.32 13.05
C VAL A 59 21.26 9.61 11.94
N GLU A 60 21.27 8.77 10.92
CA GLU A 60 22.08 9.01 9.72
C GLU A 60 21.33 10.01 8.82
N CYS A 61 21.99 11.11 8.47
CA CYS A 61 21.45 12.14 7.57
C CYS A 61 22.26 12.14 6.29
N HIS A 62 21.60 12.27 5.15
CA HIS A 62 22.24 12.41 3.86
C HIS A 62 22.13 13.85 3.37
N ASP A 63 23.24 14.58 3.33
CA ASP A 63 23.28 15.97 2.83
C ASP A 63 23.56 16.05 1.31
N GLY A 64 23.42 14.93 0.59
CA GLY A 64 23.70 14.80 -0.84
C GLY A 64 25.18 14.61 -1.19
N PHE A 65 26.11 14.73 -0.22
CA PHE A 65 27.54 14.52 -0.45
C PHE A 65 28.19 13.56 0.55
N GLN A 66 27.70 13.50 1.80
CA GLN A 66 28.20 12.60 2.85
C GLN A 66 27.07 12.07 3.74
N TRP A 67 27.32 10.92 4.36
CA TRP A 67 26.49 10.37 5.43
C TRP A 67 26.99 10.92 6.76
N ASN A 68 26.18 11.74 7.42
CA ASN A 68 26.51 12.38 8.68
C ASN A 68 25.63 11.85 9.82
N LYS A 69 26.26 11.52 10.94
CA LYS A 69 25.57 11.07 12.16
C LYS A 69 25.18 12.25 13.02
N VAL A 70 23.88 12.58 13.05
CA VAL A 70 23.35 13.76 13.74
C VAL A 70 22.57 13.32 14.97
N ASN A 71 22.86 13.92 16.14
CA ASN A 71 22.01 13.76 17.30
C ASN A 71 20.75 14.61 17.14
N VAL A 72 19.57 14.00 17.29
CA VAL A 72 18.27 14.70 17.14
C VAL A 72 17.64 15.12 18.47
N ILE A 73 18.14 14.61 19.60
CA ILE A 73 17.71 15.05 20.93
C ILE A 73 18.49 16.33 21.27
N THR A 74 18.00 17.44 20.73
CA THR A 74 18.61 18.76 20.86
C THR A 74 17.58 19.79 21.35
N ARG A 75 18.06 20.93 21.84
CA ARG A 75 17.18 22.01 22.31
C ARG A 75 16.35 22.54 21.14
N GLU A 76 16.96 22.67 19.98
CA GLU A 76 16.35 23.21 18.76
C GLU A 76 15.21 22.32 18.26
N ASN A 77 15.35 20.99 18.31
CA ASN A 77 14.28 20.08 17.92
C ASN A 77 13.15 20.05 18.94
N TYR A 78 13.48 20.09 20.24
CA TYR A 78 12.47 20.20 21.29
C TYR A 78 11.66 21.50 21.17
N GLU A 79 12.31 22.65 20.95
CA GLU A 79 11.62 23.94 20.77
C GLU A 79 10.76 23.94 19.50
N PHE A 80 11.25 23.37 18.40
CA PHE A 80 10.47 23.24 17.17
C PHE A 80 9.21 22.40 17.37
N LEU A 81 9.31 21.23 18.03
CA LEU A 81 8.16 20.39 18.34
C LEU A 81 7.19 21.11 19.29
N ARG A 82 7.70 21.75 20.35
CA ARG A 82 6.89 22.51 21.31
C ARG A 82 6.09 23.61 20.62
N ASP A 83 6.74 24.40 19.78
CA ASP A 83 6.10 25.52 19.09
C ASP A 83 5.10 25.02 18.03
N SER A 84 5.39 23.88 17.38
CA SER A 84 4.44 23.19 16.49
C SER A 84 3.20 22.70 17.24
N TYR A 85 3.37 22.13 18.43
CA TYR A 85 2.27 21.69 19.29
C TYR A 85 1.35 22.85 19.68
N PHE A 86 1.91 23.95 20.21
CA PHE A 86 1.11 25.13 20.56
C PHE A 86 0.44 25.75 19.35
N ARG A 87 1.14 25.81 18.21
CA ARG A 87 0.55 26.31 16.96
C ARG A 87 -0.66 25.48 16.54
N TYR A 88 -0.56 24.15 16.59
CA TYR A 88 -1.65 23.28 16.20
C TYR A 88 -2.81 23.32 17.19
N ALA A 89 -2.54 23.42 18.49
CA ALA A 89 -3.57 23.62 19.51
C ALA A 89 -4.35 24.92 19.32
N LEU A 90 -3.65 26.00 18.95
CA LEU A 90 -4.27 27.28 18.61
C LEU A 90 -5.22 27.13 17.41
N LEU A 91 -4.82 26.39 16.36
CA LEU A 91 -5.69 26.11 15.20
C LEU A 91 -6.92 25.29 15.58
N LEU A 92 -6.81 24.42 16.59
CA LEU A 92 -7.92 23.64 17.13
C LEU A 92 -8.79 24.43 18.13
N GLU A 93 -8.43 25.69 18.44
CA GLU A 93 -9.07 26.51 19.47
C GLU A 93 -9.12 25.81 20.85
N LYS A 94 -8.12 24.97 21.15
CA LYS A 94 -7.99 24.25 22.41
C LYS A 94 -6.92 24.88 23.30
N GLU A 95 -7.17 24.87 24.61
CA GLU A 95 -6.13 25.21 25.59
C GLU A 95 -5.04 24.13 25.56
N ALA A 96 -3.80 24.56 25.34
CA ALA A 96 -2.63 23.69 25.37
C ALA A 96 -1.74 24.06 26.55
N VAL A 97 -1.29 23.05 27.28
CA VAL A 97 -0.37 23.18 28.39
C VAL A 97 0.74 22.17 28.17
N HIS A 98 1.98 22.66 28.14
CA HIS A 98 3.15 21.80 28.04
C HIS A 98 3.82 21.63 29.40
N THR A 99 4.10 20.39 29.78
CA THR A 99 4.87 20.04 30.98
C THR A 99 6.33 19.72 30.60
N PRO A 100 7.30 20.60 30.90
CA PRO A 100 8.70 20.34 30.59
C PRO A 100 9.21 19.13 31.37
N GLY A 101 9.97 18.24 30.71
CA GLY A 101 10.64 17.12 31.35
C GLY A 101 11.94 17.52 32.08
N ASN A 102 12.48 16.61 32.90
CA ASN A 102 13.79 16.78 33.56
C ASN A 102 14.97 16.68 32.58
N SER A 103 14.72 16.25 31.35
CA SER A 103 15.68 16.22 30.24
C SER A 103 15.01 16.61 28.92
N ILE A 104 15.79 16.93 27.88
CA ILE A 104 15.26 17.23 26.54
C ILE A 104 14.47 16.04 25.98
N GLY A 105 15.00 14.82 26.12
CA GLY A 105 14.31 13.61 25.67
C GLY A 105 12.98 13.40 26.38
N GLU A 106 12.93 13.64 27.69
CA GLU A 106 11.69 13.57 28.47
C GLU A 106 10.70 14.66 28.06
N GLY A 107 11.17 15.88 27.77
CA GLY A 107 10.33 16.93 27.22
C GLY A 107 9.74 16.57 25.84
N ILE A 108 10.51 15.91 24.97
CA ILE A 108 10.02 15.40 23.68
C ILE A 108 8.97 14.30 23.88
N ALA A 109 9.19 13.37 24.82
CA ALA A 109 8.21 12.33 25.16
C ALA A 109 6.91 12.94 25.68
N ASN A 110 6.98 13.92 26.59
CA ASN A 110 5.79 14.63 27.09
C ASN A 110 5.04 15.32 25.95
N LEU A 111 5.75 15.99 25.02
CA LEU A 111 5.12 16.62 23.86
C LEU A 111 4.40 15.60 22.95
N TYR A 112 4.93 14.38 22.82
CA TYR A 112 4.27 13.30 22.08
C TYR A 112 2.95 12.90 22.74
N ASP A 113 2.96 12.69 24.06
CA ASP A 113 1.76 12.32 24.81
C ASP A 113 0.71 13.44 24.76
N GLU A 114 1.15 14.69 24.94
CA GLU A 114 0.29 15.88 24.92
C GLU A 114 -0.34 16.13 23.54
N ILE A 115 0.41 15.96 22.45
CA ILE A 115 -0.17 16.12 21.11
C ILE A 115 -1.12 14.96 20.78
N ASN A 116 -0.80 13.74 21.21
CA ASN A 116 -1.68 12.58 21.04
C ASN A 116 -3.02 12.77 21.78
N GLU A 117 -3.00 13.33 23.00
CA GLU A 117 -4.21 13.70 23.73
C GLU A 117 -4.96 14.86 23.05
N LEU A 118 -4.25 15.87 22.55
CA LEU A 118 -4.84 17.03 21.87
C LEU A 118 -5.67 16.64 20.64
N ILE A 119 -5.17 15.69 19.84
CA ILE A 119 -5.79 15.26 18.58
C ILE A 119 -6.92 14.24 18.77
N GLY A 120 -6.89 13.46 19.86
CA GLY A 120 -7.90 12.46 20.19
C GLY A 120 -7.82 11.18 19.36
N ASP A 121 -8.74 10.25 19.60
CA ASP A 121 -8.63 8.85 19.15
C ASP A 121 -8.85 8.63 17.64
N GLU A 122 -9.36 9.62 16.90
CA GLU A 122 -9.63 9.49 15.46
C GLU A 122 -8.41 9.73 14.57
N MET A 123 -7.30 10.24 15.12
CA MET A 123 -6.11 10.62 14.38
C MET A 123 -4.86 10.13 15.10
N ASN A 124 -3.85 9.70 14.33
CA ASN A 124 -2.60 9.22 14.88
C ASN A 124 -1.50 10.27 14.71
N VAL A 125 -0.44 10.14 15.50
CA VAL A 125 0.74 11.01 15.45
C VAL A 125 2.02 10.19 15.57
N ASN A 126 2.99 10.52 14.73
CA ASN A 126 4.36 10.06 14.83
C ASN A 126 5.29 11.28 15.01
N ILE A 127 6.46 11.05 15.62
CA ILE A 127 7.59 11.98 15.50
C ILE A 127 8.46 11.45 14.38
N GLU A 128 8.55 12.23 13.30
CA GLU A 128 9.33 11.92 12.12
C GLU A 128 10.60 12.78 12.08
N GLN A 129 11.52 12.39 11.20
CA GLN A 129 12.77 13.08 11.02
C GLN A 129 13.07 13.30 9.54
N GLU A 130 13.57 14.49 9.21
CA GLU A 130 14.13 14.79 7.91
C GLU A 130 15.35 15.71 8.08
N ASN A 131 16.52 15.33 7.53
CA ASN A 131 17.74 16.14 7.56
C ASN A 131 18.15 16.68 8.96
N GLY A 132 17.92 15.89 10.00
CA GLY A 132 18.25 16.19 11.40
C GLY A 132 17.15 16.94 12.16
N ARG A 133 16.06 17.35 11.49
CA ARG A 133 14.91 18.05 12.08
C ARG A 133 13.86 17.04 12.51
N LEU A 134 13.42 17.13 13.76
CA LEU A 134 12.23 16.42 14.23
C LEU A 134 10.96 17.24 13.98
N PHE A 135 9.88 16.57 13.61
CA PHE A 135 8.55 17.16 13.46
C PHE A 135 7.45 16.15 13.80
N PHE A 136 6.25 16.63 14.09
CA PHE A 136 5.08 15.76 14.22
C PHE A 136 4.48 15.49 12.85
N ARG A 137 4.19 14.23 12.55
CA ARG A 137 3.37 13.82 11.41
C ARG A 137 2.04 13.29 11.93
N LEU A 138 0.98 14.04 11.64
CA LEU A 138 -0.39 13.57 11.85
C LEU A 138 -0.78 12.67 10.69
N TRP A 139 -1.51 11.59 10.96
CA TRP A 139 -1.93 10.69 9.90
C TRP A 139 -3.20 9.91 10.22
N ARG A 140 -3.90 9.50 9.16
CA ARG A 140 -5.10 8.66 9.24
C ARG A 140 -5.24 7.77 8.01
N TYR A 141 -5.60 6.51 8.22
CA TYR A 141 -5.87 5.57 7.14
C TYR A 141 -7.15 5.90 6.38
N HIS A 142 -7.11 5.67 5.09
CA HIS A 142 -8.28 5.56 4.23
C HIS A 142 -8.91 4.17 4.32
N GLN A 143 -10.16 4.08 3.91
CA GLN A 143 -10.79 2.79 3.70
C GLN A 143 -10.27 2.16 2.41
N TRP A 144 -9.69 0.97 2.54
CA TRP A 144 -9.42 0.11 1.40
C TRP A 144 -10.73 -0.38 0.78
N GLY A 145 -10.71 -0.78 -0.49
CA GLY A 145 -11.92 -1.27 -1.15
C GLY A 145 -12.19 -2.76 -0.95
N SER A 146 -13.00 -3.32 -1.84
CA SER A 146 -13.56 -4.67 -1.71
C SER A 146 -12.56 -5.81 -1.97
N TYR A 147 -11.52 -5.56 -2.78
CA TYR A 147 -10.53 -6.57 -3.14
C TYR A 147 -9.30 -6.51 -2.24
N THR A 148 -8.72 -7.67 -1.92
CA THR A 148 -7.41 -7.73 -1.26
C THR A 148 -6.31 -7.13 -2.14
N LEU A 149 -6.29 -7.48 -3.43
CA LEU A 149 -5.32 -7.00 -4.41
C LEU A 149 -6.04 -6.33 -5.58
N TYR A 150 -5.59 -5.14 -5.96
CA TYR A 150 -6.11 -4.36 -7.09
C TYR A 150 -5.24 -4.56 -8.32
N TYR A 151 -5.39 -5.73 -8.93
CA TYR A 151 -4.69 -6.07 -10.16
C TYR A 151 -5.56 -5.72 -11.37
N PHE A 152 -5.05 -4.87 -12.25
CA PHE A 152 -5.73 -4.41 -13.44
C PHE A 152 -5.28 -5.25 -14.66
N PRO A 153 -6.03 -6.28 -15.08
CA PRO A 153 -5.64 -7.11 -16.21
C PRO A 153 -5.74 -6.35 -17.53
N VAL A 154 -4.80 -6.60 -18.45
CA VAL A 154 -4.81 -5.98 -19.80
C VAL A 154 -5.17 -6.95 -20.92
N LYS A 155 -5.30 -8.25 -20.65
CA LYS A 155 -5.64 -9.27 -21.66
C LYS A 155 -6.96 -8.96 -22.38
N PHE A 156 -7.94 -8.35 -21.70
CA PHE A 156 -9.23 -8.00 -22.31
C PHE A 156 -9.09 -7.11 -23.55
N VAL A 157 -8.02 -6.30 -23.66
CA VAL A 157 -7.84 -5.41 -24.81
C VAL A 157 -7.56 -6.15 -26.11
N GLU A 158 -7.25 -7.45 -26.05
CA GLU A 158 -7.01 -8.29 -27.22
C GLU A 158 -8.29 -8.68 -27.96
N SER A 159 -9.43 -8.73 -27.27
CA SER A 159 -10.74 -9.03 -27.86
C SER A 159 -11.42 -7.79 -28.44
N LEU A 160 -10.91 -6.60 -28.14
CA LEU A 160 -11.47 -5.33 -28.58
C LEU A 160 -11.14 -5.05 -30.05
N ASN A 161 -12.07 -4.37 -30.73
CA ASN A 161 -11.80 -3.80 -32.05
C ASN A 161 -10.65 -2.76 -31.98
N PRO A 162 -9.97 -2.46 -33.10
CA PRO A 162 -8.77 -1.61 -33.09
C PRO A 162 -8.95 -0.21 -32.47
N THR A 163 -10.14 0.39 -32.60
CA THR A 163 -10.41 1.73 -32.08
C THR A 163 -10.57 1.69 -30.56
N LEU A 164 -11.46 0.82 -30.06
CA LEU A 164 -11.69 0.68 -28.63
C LEU A 164 -10.44 0.17 -27.90
N ARG A 165 -9.67 -0.73 -28.53
CA ARG A 165 -8.37 -1.17 -28.03
C ARG A 165 -7.42 0.00 -27.77
N ARG A 166 -7.32 0.96 -28.68
CA ARG A 166 -6.47 2.15 -28.50
C ARG A 166 -7.01 3.07 -27.42
N ILE A 167 -8.33 3.19 -27.29
CA ILE A 167 -8.98 3.97 -26.22
C ILE A 167 -8.65 3.34 -24.86
N SER A 168 -8.86 2.03 -24.69
CA SER A 168 -8.58 1.32 -23.44
C SER A 168 -7.09 1.34 -23.07
N ILE A 169 -6.18 1.12 -24.03
CA ILE A 169 -4.74 1.24 -23.77
C ILE A 169 -4.38 2.66 -23.32
N THR A 170 -4.94 3.69 -23.97
CA THR A 170 -4.70 5.08 -23.57
C THR A 170 -5.24 5.37 -22.17
N PHE A 171 -6.41 4.84 -21.83
CA PHE A 171 -7.01 4.98 -20.52
C PHE A 171 -6.13 4.37 -19.43
N ILE A 172 -5.72 3.11 -19.58
CA ILE A 172 -4.88 2.41 -18.60
C ILE A 172 -3.51 3.08 -18.49
N HIS A 173 -2.89 3.45 -19.62
CA HIS A 173 -1.64 4.20 -19.63
C HIS A 173 -1.73 5.50 -18.82
N ASN A 174 -2.76 6.32 -19.09
CA ASN A 174 -2.94 7.59 -18.38
C ASN A 174 -3.22 7.36 -16.89
N LEU A 175 -4.00 6.33 -16.55
CA LEU A 175 -4.28 5.95 -15.16
C LEU A 175 -3.00 5.59 -14.42
N MET A 176 -2.15 4.75 -15.03
CA MET A 176 -0.85 4.35 -14.49
C MET A 176 0.02 5.57 -14.20
N ARG A 177 0.22 6.44 -15.20
CA ARG A 177 1.07 7.63 -15.06
C ARG A 177 0.55 8.62 -14.03
N ALA A 178 -0.77 8.82 -13.98
CA ALA A 178 -1.40 9.74 -13.04
C ALA A 178 -1.34 9.26 -11.58
N ASN A 179 -1.30 7.94 -11.38
CA ASN A 179 -1.39 7.33 -10.06
C ASN A 179 -0.08 6.72 -9.54
N GLY A 180 0.95 6.64 -10.39
CA GLY A 180 2.20 5.95 -10.08
C GLY A 180 2.09 4.42 -10.12
N ILE A 181 1.07 3.86 -10.79
CA ILE A 181 0.87 2.41 -10.85
C ILE A 181 1.86 1.83 -11.87
N CYS A 182 2.69 0.90 -11.43
CA CYS A 182 3.71 0.25 -12.24
C CYS A 182 3.28 -1.14 -12.73
N LEU A 183 4.06 -1.67 -13.66
CA LEU A 183 4.05 -3.09 -14.00
C LEU A 183 4.93 -3.84 -13.00
N PHE A 184 4.58 -5.08 -12.67
CA PHE A 184 5.48 -5.94 -11.90
C PHE A 184 6.82 -6.16 -12.63
N LEU A 185 6.83 -6.09 -13.98
CA LEU A 185 8.03 -6.32 -14.81
C LEU A 185 9.20 -5.36 -14.54
N ASP A 186 8.96 -4.29 -13.77
CA ASP A 186 9.98 -3.32 -13.39
C ASP A 186 10.48 -3.55 -11.94
N ASP A 187 9.93 -4.56 -11.23
CA ASP A 187 10.38 -4.97 -9.90
C ASP A 187 11.69 -5.77 -10.03
N ASP A 188 12.69 -5.46 -9.21
CA ASP A 188 14.01 -6.15 -9.20
C ASP A 188 13.88 -7.67 -8.99
N GLU A 189 12.82 -8.12 -8.32
CA GLU A 189 12.54 -9.53 -8.03
C GLU A 189 11.91 -10.31 -9.20
N THR A 190 11.60 -9.63 -10.31
CA THR A 190 10.93 -10.24 -11.48
C THR A 190 11.75 -11.36 -12.12
N GLU A 191 13.07 -11.16 -12.26
CA GLU A 191 13.94 -12.16 -12.87
C GLU A 191 13.96 -13.44 -12.02
N PHE A 192 14.10 -13.29 -10.71
CA PHE A 192 14.05 -14.41 -9.76
C PHE A 192 12.71 -15.15 -9.78
N MET A 193 11.59 -14.42 -9.86
CA MET A 193 10.26 -15.03 -10.01
C MET A 193 10.19 -15.90 -11.28
N PHE A 194 10.69 -15.41 -12.42
CA PHE A 194 10.65 -16.18 -13.66
C PHE A 194 11.50 -17.45 -13.59
N ASP A 195 12.66 -17.38 -12.96
CA ASP A 195 13.52 -18.55 -12.74
C ASP A 195 12.80 -19.59 -11.86
N LEU A 196 12.17 -19.16 -10.76
CA LEU A 196 11.43 -20.06 -9.87
C LEU A 196 10.25 -20.73 -10.58
N LEU A 197 9.48 -19.97 -11.37
CA LEU A 197 8.38 -20.52 -12.16
C LEU A 197 8.88 -21.52 -13.21
N ALA A 198 10.00 -21.25 -13.87
CA ALA A 198 10.57 -22.14 -14.89
C ALA A 198 11.06 -23.48 -14.32
N GLU A 199 11.43 -23.51 -13.03
CA GLU A 199 11.83 -24.73 -12.32
C GLU A 199 10.65 -25.59 -11.82
N GLU A 200 9.41 -25.09 -11.86
CA GLU A 200 8.26 -25.89 -11.47
C GLU A 200 8.02 -27.08 -12.40
N ASP A 201 8.29 -28.28 -11.89
CA ASP A 201 8.07 -29.53 -12.61
C ASP A 201 6.56 -29.86 -12.67
N GLY A 202 5.91 -29.42 -13.75
CA GLY A 202 4.58 -29.90 -14.11
C GLY A 202 4.54 -31.42 -14.28
N SER A 203 3.51 -32.08 -13.74
CA SER A 203 3.37 -33.54 -13.80
C SER A 203 3.14 -34.10 -15.21
N ASP A 204 2.69 -33.26 -16.16
CA ASP A 204 2.43 -33.62 -17.55
C ASP A 204 3.34 -32.82 -18.53
N PRO A 205 3.96 -33.48 -19.53
CA PRO A 205 4.84 -32.81 -20.49
C PRO A 205 4.18 -31.72 -21.34
N GLN A 206 2.87 -31.82 -21.62
CA GLN A 206 2.16 -30.82 -22.41
C GLN A 206 1.89 -29.56 -21.58
N ASP A 207 1.47 -29.74 -20.32
CA ASP A 207 1.30 -28.64 -19.36
C ASP A 207 2.61 -27.87 -19.17
N ARG A 208 3.74 -28.58 -19.01
CA ARG A 208 5.07 -27.95 -18.92
C ARG A 208 5.41 -27.14 -20.18
N LYS A 209 5.09 -27.65 -21.37
CA LYS A 209 5.35 -26.95 -22.62
C LYS A 209 4.53 -25.67 -22.75
N ASP A 210 3.27 -25.69 -22.34
CA ASP A 210 2.41 -24.53 -22.42
C ASP A 210 2.73 -23.50 -21.33
N HIS A 211 3.17 -23.96 -20.15
CA HIS A 211 3.79 -23.14 -19.11
C HIS A 211 5.00 -22.39 -19.63
N MET A 212 6.00 -23.08 -20.21
CA MET A 212 7.23 -22.41 -20.69
C MET A 212 6.92 -21.39 -21.80
N LYS A 213 5.99 -21.70 -22.72
CA LYS A 213 5.56 -20.72 -23.74
C LYS A 213 4.93 -19.47 -23.12
N LEU A 214 4.21 -19.60 -22.01
CA LEU A 214 3.61 -18.47 -21.31
C LEU A 214 4.72 -17.59 -20.73
N LEU A 215 5.70 -18.19 -20.03
CA LEU A 215 6.86 -17.48 -19.49
C LEU A 215 7.66 -16.77 -20.60
N ASP A 216 7.98 -17.48 -21.69
CA ASP A 216 8.66 -16.89 -22.87
C ASP A 216 7.87 -15.68 -23.41
N SER A 217 6.53 -15.77 -23.39
CA SER A 217 5.65 -14.70 -23.85
C SER A 217 5.68 -13.48 -22.93
N TYR A 218 5.82 -13.68 -21.62
CA TYR A 218 5.99 -12.64 -20.61
C TYR A 218 7.36 -11.97 -20.65
N GLN A 219 8.42 -12.74 -20.89
CA GLN A 219 9.78 -12.23 -20.96
C GLN A 219 10.03 -11.42 -22.24
N GLU A 220 9.69 -11.96 -23.43
CA GLU A 220 10.05 -11.31 -24.70
C GLU A 220 8.96 -11.38 -25.80
N GLY A 221 7.89 -12.13 -25.56
CA GLY A 221 6.87 -12.40 -26.57
C GLY A 221 5.70 -11.41 -26.59
N LYS A 222 4.51 -11.95 -26.87
CA LYS A 222 3.31 -11.16 -27.15
C LYS A 222 2.82 -10.41 -25.90
N ILE A 223 2.89 -11.07 -24.74
CA ILE A 223 2.45 -10.52 -23.46
C ILE A 223 3.35 -9.35 -23.06
N ASN A 224 4.67 -9.55 -23.11
CA ASN A 224 5.65 -8.50 -22.86
C ASN A 224 5.36 -7.24 -23.70
N ARG A 225 5.21 -7.42 -25.02
CA ARG A 225 4.93 -6.31 -25.94
C ARG A 225 3.61 -5.61 -25.66
N LEU A 226 2.61 -6.32 -25.14
CA LEU A 226 1.34 -5.72 -24.75
C LEU A 226 1.51 -4.90 -23.46
N LEU A 227 2.11 -5.46 -22.42
CA LEU A 227 2.37 -4.78 -21.15
C LEU A 227 3.22 -3.53 -21.37
N ARG A 228 4.35 -3.65 -22.08
CA ARG A 228 5.21 -2.51 -22.45
C ARG A 228 4.47 -1.48 -23.32
N ARG A 229 3.56 -1.91 -24.19
CA ARG A 229 2.73 -0.99 -24.98
C ARG A 229 1.78 -0.20 -24.08
N VAL A 230 1.15 -0.85 -23.11
CA VAL A 230 0.28 -0.17 -22.13
C VAL A 230 1.11 0.82 -21.31
N ASP A 231 2.32 0.43 -20.89
CA ASP A 231 3.17 1.31 -20.08
C ASP A 231 3.66 2.56 -20.86
N PHE A 232 3.96 2.46 -22.15
CA PHE A 232 4.58 3.56 -22.91
C PHE A 232 3.68 4.29 -23.92
N LYS A 233 2.47 3.79 -24.25
CA LYS A 233 1.66 4.35 -25.35
C LYS A 233 0.34 4.99 -24.88
N SER A 234 0.27 6.30 -25.08
CA SER A 234 -0.97 7.07 -25.16
C SER A 234 -1.33 7.33 -26.63
N TYR A 235 -2.48 6.85 -27.11
CA TYR A 235 -2.92 7.05 -28.50
C TYR A 235 -3.76 8.31 -28.69
N TYR A 236 -4.44 8.78 -27.64
CA TYR A 236 -5.36 9.91 -27.71
C TYR A 236 -4.97 11.00 -26.72
N LYS A 237 -4.62 12.19 -27.24
CA LYS A 237 -4.39 13.38 -26.41
C LYS A 237 -5.64 13.84 -25.66
N ASN A 238 -6.80 13.74 -26.32
CA ASN A 238 -8.10 14.04 -25.72
C ASN A 238 -8.91 12.74 -25.61
N LEU A 239 -8.59 11.97 -24.55
CA LEU A 239 -9.25 10.71 -24.26
C LEU A 239 -10.76 10.86 -23.96
N PRO A 240 -11.24 11.86 -23.18
CA PRO A 240 -12.68 12.06 -22.96
C PRO A 240 -13.45 12.17 -24.28
N ARG A 241 -12.96 12.97 -25.22
CA ARG A 241 -13.59 13.13 -26.54
C ARG A 241 -13.54 11.84 -27.38
N ALA A 242 -12.46 11.05 -27.26
CA ALA A 242 -12.37 9.77 -27.95
C ALA A 242 -13.40 8.76 -27.43
N ILE A 243 -13.63 8.75 -26.13
CA ILE A 243 -14.67 7.93 -25.48
C ILE A 243 -16.07 8.39 -25.89
N GLU A 244 -16.34 9.69 -25.94
CA GLU A 244 -17.63 10.25 -26.36
C GLU A 244 -17.98 9.95 -27.82
N ASN A 245 -16.98 10.03 -28.72
CA ASN A 245 -17.20 9.82 -30.15
C ASN A 245 -17.32 8.33 -30.54
N TYR A 246 -17.01 7.41 -29.63
CA TYR A 246 -17.02 6.00 -29.94
C TYR A 246 -18.44 5.41 -29.78
N THR A 247 -18.91 4.70 -30.81
CA THR A 247 -20.22 4.04 -30.80
C THR A 247 -20.07 2.56 -30.44
N PRO A 248 -20.54 2.11 -29.26
CA PRO A 248 -20.42 0.71 -28.86
C PRO A 248 -21.28 -0.20 -29.73
N GLN A 249 -20.75 -1.38 -30.02
CA GLN A 249 -21.38 -2.39 -30.89
C GLN A 249 -22.11 -3.47 -30.09
N ASN A 250 -21.87 -3.56 -28.78
CA ASN A 250 -22.49 -4.54 -27.90
C ASN A 250 -22.55 -4.01 -26.45
N GLY A 251 -23.25 -4.75 -25.58
CA GLY A 251 -23.43 -4.37 -24.17
C GLY A 251 -22.13 -4.32 -23.37
N PHE A 252 -21.16 -5.17 -23.69
CA PHE A 252 -19.86 -5.16 -23.02
C PHE A 252 -19.07 -3.87 -23.35
N GLU A 253 -19.01 -3.47 -24.63
CA GLU A 253 -18.34 -2.22 -25.03
C GLU A 253 -19.02 -1.00 -24.38
N GLN A 254 -20.35 -1.00 -24.24
CA GLN A 254 -21.09 0.05 -23.54
C GLN A 254 -20.68 0.11 -22.06
N LEU A 255 -20.69 -1.02 -21.35
CA LEU A 255 -20.28 -1.09 -19.94
C LEU A 255 -18.83 -0.64 -19.74
N LEU A 256 -17.93 -1.06 -20.62
CA LEU A 256 -16.52 -0.67 -20.59
C LEU A 256 -16.35 0.84 -20.77
N LEU A 257 -17.07 1.45 -21.71
CA LEU A 257 -17.04 2.91 -21.90
C LEU A 257 -17.61 3.65 -20.70
N ASP A 258 -18.71 3.17 -20.12
CA ASP A 258 -19.34 3.83 -18.99
C ASP A 258 -18.45 3.80 -17.74
N VAL A 259 -17.76 2.68 -17.49
CA VAL A 259 -16.80 2.61 -16.39
C VAL A 259 -15.53 3.42 -16.68
N MET A 260 -15.05 3.49 -17.93
CA MET A 260 -13.94 4.38 -18.29
C MET A 260 -14.32 5.86 -18.14
N LYS A 261 -15.56 6.26 -18.49
CA LYS A 261 -16.07 7.62 -18.25
C LYS A 261 -16.07 7.94 -16.76
N GLY A 262 -16.56 7.03 -15.94
CA GLY A 262 -16.53 7.15 -14.48
C GLY A 262 -15.11 7.26 -13.90
N GLY A 263 -14.12 6.75 -14.63
CA GLY A 263 -12.72 6.77 -14.21
C GLY A 263 -11.91 7.99 -14.67
N LEU A 264 -12.47 8.85 -15.51
CA LEU A 264 -11.79 10.06 -15.99
C LEU A 264 -11.23 10.96 -14.88
N PRO A 265 -11.91 11.16 -13.72
CA PRO A 265 -11.36 11.96 -12.62
C PRO A 265 -10.03 11.42 -12.07
N PHE A 266 -9.75 10.11 -12.17
CA PHE A 266 -8.51 9.50 -11.66
C PHE A 266 -7.33 9.61 -12.63
N LEU A 267 -7.51 10.26 -13.80
CA LEU A 267 -6.45 10.44 -14.80
C LEU A 267 -5.65 11.75 -14.65
N ALA A 268 -6.08 12.63 -13.75
CA ALA A 268 -5.38 13.87 -13.41
C ALA A 268 -5.65 14.27 -11.95
N PRO A 269 -5.30 13.41 -10.98
CA PRO A 269 -5.50 13.71 -9.57
C PRO A 269 -4.49 14.75 -9.09
N GLU A 270 -4.83 15.46 -8.01
CA GLU A 270 -3.84 16.30 -7.30
C GLU A 270 -2.75 15.43 -6.65
N ARG A 271 -3.15 14.26 -6.14
CA ARG A 271 -2.29 13.26 -5.52
C ARG A 271 -2.66 11.86 -6.05
N GLY A 272 -1.71 11.16 -6.66
CA GLY A 272 -1.92 9.80 -7.18
C GLY A 272 -2.01 8.76 -6.08
N ILE A 273 -2.65 7.60 -6.32
CA ILE A 273 -2.88 6.59 -5.27
C ILE A 273 -1.60 6.13 -4.57
N MET A 274 -0.49 5.98 -5.30
CA MET A 274 0.80 5.55 -4.70
C MET A 274 1.37 6.59 -3.74
N GLN A 275 1.02 7.86 -3.91
CA GLN A 275 1.50 8.92 -3.03
C GLN A 275 0.85 8.86 -1.64
N TYR A 276 -0.20 8.06 -1.44
CA TYR A 276 -0.80 7.83 -0.12
C TYR A 276 -0.09 6.70 0.68
N GLY A 277 0.96 6.09 0.13
CA GLY A 277 1.70 5.00 0.77
C GLY A 277 2.62 5.48 1.89
N TYR A 278 2.05 5.93 3.00
CA TYR A 278 2.82 6.26 4.20
C TYR A 278 3.00 5.04 5.10
N ASP A 279 4.26 4.72 5.40
CA ASP A 279 4.63 3.68 6.35
C ASP A 279 4.73 4.26 7.77
N ALA A 280 3.66 4.09 8.54
CA ALA A 280 3.59 4.57 9.93
C ALA A 280 4.44 3.73 10.90
N TYR A 281 4.92 2.55 10.49
CA TYR A 281 5.69 1.63 11.32
C TYR A 281 7.07 1.37 10.72
N TYR A 282 7.58 2.35 9.97
CA TYR A 282 8.84 2.26 9.26
C TYR A 282 9.99 1.82 10.19
N SER A 283 10.81 0.93 9.67
CA SER A 283 12.07 0.50 10.26
C SER A 283 13.15 0.58 9.20
N GLU A 284 14.32 1.11 9.54
CA GLU A 284 15.47 1.19 8.62
C GLU A 284 15.98 -0.20 8.20
N SER A 285 15.78 -1.22 9.05
CA SER A 285 16.23 -2.58 8.81
C SER A 285 15.20 -3.55 9.37
N PRO A 286 14.06 -3.71 8.69
CA PRO A 286 13.05 -4.66 9.11
C PRO A 286 13.52 -6.08 8.80
N ASP A 287 13.17 -7.04 9.67
CA ASP A 287 13.41 -8.47 9.38
C ASP A 287 12.60 -8.92 8.15
N PHE A 288 11.41 -8.33 7.96
CA PHE A 288 10.54 -8.52 6.79
C PHE A 288 9.99 -7.17 6.32
N HIS A 289 10.16 -6.86 5.03
CA HIS A 289 9.60 -5.64 4.44
C HIS A 289 8.06 -5.67 4.48
N PRO A 290 7.38 -4.52 4.70
CA PRO A 290 5.94 -4.45 4.60
C PRO A 290 5.47 -4.67 3.17
N MET A 291 4.19 -4.99 2.99
CA MET A 291 3.59 -5.03 1.66
C MET A 291 3.32 -3.60 1.18
N TYR A 292 4.09 -3.15 0.18
CA TYR A 292 3.96 -1.81 -0.38
C TYR A 292 2.70 -1.66 -1.23
N LEU A 293 2.28 -0.43 -1.52
CA LEU A 293 1.13 -0.20 -2.41
C LEU A 293 1.38 -0.70 -3.83
N GLU A 294 2.62 -0.62 -4.32
CA GLU A 294 3.05 -1.17 -5.60
C GLU A 294 2.86 -2.69 -5.63
N GLN A 295 3.18 -3.36 -4.51
CA GLN A 295 2.73 -4.67 -4.03
C GLN A 295 1.31 -5.06 -4.47
N GLN A 296 0.39 -4.21 -4.01
CA GLN A 296 -1.03 -4.50 -3.91
C GLN A 296 -1.85 -3.94 -5.07
N ILE A 297 -1.37 -2.88 -5.74
CA ILE A 297 -2.05 -2.16 -6.82
C ILE A 297 -1.13 -2.12 -8.05
N ARG A 298 -1.40 -2.97 -9.05
CA ARG A 298 -0.52 -3.10 -10.22
C ARG A 298 -1.29 -3.49 -11.48
N VAL A 299 -0.67 -3.25 -12.63
CA VAL A 299 -1.18 -3.74 -13.92
C VAL A 299 -0.58 -5.12 -14.20
N VAL A 300 -1.43 -6.09 -14.53
CA VAL A 300 -1.04 -7.47 -14.86
C VAL A 300 -1.59 -7.84 -16.23
N TYR A 301 -1.12 -8.95 -16.83
CA TYR A 301 -1.66 -9.38 -18.11
C TYR A 301 -3.02 -10.07 -17.95
N ASP A 302 -3.10 -11.11 -17.12
CA ASP A 302 -4.31 -11.89 -16.86
C ASP A 302 -4.40 -12.23 -15.38
N LEU A 303 -5.60 -12.38 -14.85
CA LEU A 303 -5.80 -12.73 -13.44
C LEU A 303 -5.83 -14.23 -13.18
N GLY A 304 -6.02 -15.04 -14.23
CA GLY A 304 -6.12 -16.50 -14.14
C GLY A 304 -4.90 -17.22 -14.72
N ASP A 305 -3.73 -16.59 -14.67
CA ASP A 305 -2.48 -17.22 -15.10
C ASP A 305 -1.48 -17.37 -13.97
N ILE A 306 -0.49 -18.23 -14.20
CA ILE A 306 0.46 -18.64 -13.18
C ILE A 306 1.33 -17.50 -12.63
N VAL A 307 1.55 -16.45 -13.44
CA VAL A 307 2.32 -15.29 -12.99
C VAL A 307 1.52 -14.53 -11.95
N THR A 308 0.23 -14.29 -12.21
CA THR A 308 -0.64 -13.65 -11.22
C THR A 308 -0.91 -14.54 -10.01
N ASP A 309 -1.01 -15.86 -10.20
CA ASP A 309 -1.11 -16.82 -9.08
C ASP A 309 0.12 -16.70 -8.17
N TYR A 310 1.33 -16.69 -8.75
CA TYR A 310 2.57 -16.50 -8.01
C TYR A 310 2.63 -15.17 -7.24
N LEU A 311 2.23 -14.06 -7.88
CA LEU A 311 2.18 -12.75 -7.22
C LEU A 311 1.22 -12.77 -6.03
N THR A 312 0.07 -13.44 -6.18
CA THR A 312 -0.93 -13.60 -5.12
C THR A 312 -0.41 -14.47 -3.98
N ASP A 313 0.27 -15.58 -4.30
CA ASP A 313 0.86 -16.49 -3.31
C ASP A 313 2.03 -15.84 -2.56
N SER A 314 2.82 -15.03 -3.27
CA SER A 314 3.88 -14.21 -2.67
C SER A 314 3.30 -13.21 -1.66
N TYR A 315 2.23 -12.49 -2.04
CA TYR A 315 1.52 -11.62 -1.10
C TYR A 315 0.94 -12.40 0.10
N ASN A 316 0.27 -13.53 -0.13
CA ASN A 316 -0.33 -14.33 0.93
C ASN A 316 0.70 -14.88 1.92
N SER A 317 1.92 -15.18 1.44
CA SER A 317 3.02 -15.65 2.27
C SER A 317 3.58 -14.49 3.10
N ASN A 318 3.87 -13.36 2.44
CA ASN A 318 4.50 -12.21 3.10
C ASN A 318 3.57 -11.48 4.08
N SER A 319 2.30 -11.32 3.73
CA SER A 319 1.29 -10.63 4.57
C SER A 319 1.01 -11.33 5.91
N ARG A 320 1.49 -12.57 6.09
CA ARG A 320 1.44 -13.28 7.38
C ARG A 320 2.61 -12.94 8.29
N GLU A 321 3.74 -12.57 7.71
CA GLU A 321 4.99 -12.29 8.42
C GLU A 321 5.15 -10.78 8.72
N THR A 322 4.37 -9.92 8.04
CA THR A 322 4.45 -8.46 8.12
C THR A 322 3.07 -7.79 8.04
N TYR A 323 3.04 -6.47 7.82
CA TYR A 323 1.83 -5.67 7.65
C TYR A 323 1.73 -5.06 6.24
N ASP A 324 0.52 -4.61 5.88
CA ASP A 324 0.28 -3.89 4.63
C ASP A 324 0.38 -2.40 4.83
N ILE A 325 1.07 -1.72 3.92
CA ILE A 325 0.93 -0.29 3.75
C ILE A 325 -0.38 -0.06 3.00
N VAL A 326 -1.31 0.62 3.68
CA VAL A 326 -2.58 1.06 3.11
C VAL A 326 -2.60 2.58 2.96
N PRO A 327 -3.43 3.16 2.09
CA PRO A 327 -3.41 4.58 1.80
C PRO A 327 -3.73 5.37 3.07
N ALA A 328 -2.90 6.36 3.37
CA ALA A 328 -3.08 7.26 4.48
C ALA A 328 -2.93 8.71 4.01
N THR A 329 -3.79 9.58 4.53
CA THR A 329 -3.50 11.01 4.50
C THR A 329 -2.61 11.32 5.68
N PHE A 330 -1.54 12.09 5.45
CA PHE A 330 -0.65 12.57 6.48
C PHE A 330 -0.35 14.06 6.31
N ARG A 331 -0.01 14.73 7.41
CA ARG A 331 0.36 16.15 7.45
C ARG A 331 1.47 16.38 8.44
N ASP A 332 2.51 17.07 7.99
CA ASP A 332 3.62 17.46 8.83
C ASP A 332 3.30 18.78 9.53
N LEU A 333 3.58 18.83 10.82
CA LEU A 333 3.38 20.02 11.63
C LEU A 333 4.69 20.78 11.79
N SER A 334 4.54 22.09 11.83
CA SER A 334 5.59 23.06 12.04
C SER A 334 5.04 24.24 12.84
N PRO A 335 5.92 25.10 13.40
CA PRO A 335 5.49 26.35 14.04
C PRO A 335 4.71 27.28 13.10
N ASP A 336 4.87 27.10 11.78
CA ASP A 336 4.23 27.89 10.74
C ASP A 336 2.97 27.25 10.15
N THR A 337 2.56 26.07 10.66
CA THR A 337 1.36 25.37 10.15
C THR A 337 0.13 26.28 10.25
N ASP A 338 -0.63 26.42 9.18
CA ASP A 338 -1.72 27.39 9.05
C ASP A 338 -3.11 26.76 8.90
N GLU A 339 -3.19 25.46 8.65
CA GLU A 339 -4.44 24.75 8.49
C GLU A 339 -4.48 23.44 9.29
N LEU A 340 -5.69 23.02 9.63
CA LEU A 340 -5.94 21.73 10.28
C LEU A 340 -5.71 20.56 9.32
N PHE A 341 -5.41 19.39 9.89
CA PHE A 341 -5.42 18.14 9.13
C PHE A 341 -6.78 17.95 8.44
N ARG A 342 -6.75 17.63 7.14
CA ARG A 342 -7.94 17.33 6.34
C ARG A 342 -7.65 16.10 5.52
N MET A 343 -8.59 15.17 5.55
CA MET A 343 -8.56 13.96 4.74
C MET A 343 -9.41 14.18 3.50
N ASP A 344 -8.85 13.90 2.33
CA ASP A 344 -9.62 13.85 1.08
C ASP A 344 -10.37 12.51 0.96
N ASN A 345 -11.12 12.34 -0.13
CA ASN A 345 -11.86 11.11 -0.43
C ASN A 345 -11.35 10.42 -1.70
N TYR A 346 -10.12 10.73 -2.12
CA TYR A 346 -9.57 10.22 -3.38
C TYR A 346 -9.37 8.70 -3.35
N PRO A 347 -8.71 8.09 -2.33
CA PRO A 347 -8.55 6.64 -2.26
C PRO A 347 -9.89 5.88 -2.26
N GLU A 348 -10.88 6.31 -1.47
CA GLU A 348 -12.20 5.67 -1.42
C GLU A 348 -12.94 5.77 -2.77
N GLY A 349 -12.82 6.93 -3.44
CA GLY A 349 -13.35 7.13 -4.78
C GLY A 349 -12.66 6.22 -5.80
N PHE A 350 -11.33 6.14 -5.74
CA PHE A 350 -10.51 5.31 -6.61
C PHE A 350 -10.87 3.84 -6.48
N PHE A 351 -10.93 3.30 -5.26
CA PHE A 351 -11.25 1.89 -5.05
C PHE A 351 -12.68 1.54 -5.43
N ARG A 352 -13.66 2.39 -5.13
CA ARG A 352 -15.05 2.18 -5.56
C ARG A 352 -15.20 2.15 -7.07
N TRP A 353 -14.41 2.95 -7.78
CA TRP A 353 -14.36 2.91 -9.23
C TRP A 353 -13.60 1.68 -9.74
N ALA A 354 -12.44 1.37 -9.16
CA ALA A 354 -11.62 0.23 -9.53
C ALA A 354 -12.39 -1.09 -9.35
N ASP A 355 -13.19 -1.21 -8.28
CA ASP A 355 -14.10 -2.34 -8.05
C ASP A 355 -15.00 -2.56 -9.27
N LYS A 356 -15.63 -1.50 -9.78
CA LYS A 356 -16.49 -1.57 -10.96
C LYS A 356 -15.70 -1.87 -12.22
N PHE A 357 -14.52 -1.27 -12.37
CA PHE A 357 -13.69 -1.43 -13.55
C PHE A 357 -13.21 -2.86 -13.71
N ILE A 358 -12.64 -3.43 -12.64
CA ILE A 358 -12.15 -4.81 -12.60
C ILE A 358 -13.32 -5.78 -12.83
N ASN A 359 -14.46 -5.61 -12.16
CA ASN A 359 -15.66 -6.43 -12.39
C ASN A 359 -16.20 -6.41 -13.84
N VAL A 360 -15.95 -5.35 -14.61
CA VAL A 360 -16.39 -5.28 -16.01
C VAL A 360 -15.44 -6.04 -16.94
N ILE A 361 -14.14 -6.07 -16.65
CA ILE A 361 -13.12 -6.62 -17.54
C ILE A 361 -12.70 -8.07 -17.22
N CYS A 362 -13.19 -8.60 -16.10
CA CYS A 362 -12.99 -9.98 -15.63
C CYS A 362 -14.30 -10.75 -15.75
#